data_AF-A0A433BW92-F1
#
_entry.id   AF-A0A433BW92-F1
#
_cell.length_a   1.000
_cell.length_b   1.000
_cell.length_c   1.000
_cell.angle_alpha   90.00
_cell.angle_beta   90.00
_cell.angle_gamma   90.00
#
_symmetry.space_group_name_H-M   'P 1'
#
loop_
_entity.id
_entity.type
_entity.pdbx_description
1 polymer ?
#
loop_
_entity_poly.entity_id
_entity_poly.type
_entity_poly.pdbx_seq_one_letter_code
_entity_poly.pdbx_strand_id
1 'polypeptide(L)'
;MFVIIGYVVCLGCIFGVYIAHGGNIGVILHALPFEMITIFGGALGAFVVNNQPKVLKATMKALPDALKGSKYTKARYMELLTMLYEILQKARKEGLMAIEKDVESPHDSPIFSKFPVVGHDHHVIEFTTDYLRMMVSGNLNAHEIEA
;
A
#
# COMPACT_ATOMS: atom_id res chain seq x y z
N MET A 1 -6.18 10.16 4.36
CA MET A 1 -5.61 11.01 3.28
C MET A 1 -6.77 11.57 2.47
N PHE A 2 -7.04 12.88 2.55
CA PHE A 2 -8.23 13.49 1.96
C PHE A 2 -7.97 13.99 0.52
N VAL A 3 -7.48 13.10 -0.36
CA VAL A 3 -7.03 13.46 -1.72
C VAL A 3 -8.13 14.17 -2.52
N ILE A 4 -9.35 13.63 -2.52
CA ILE A 4 -10.49 14.21 -3.22
C ILE A 4 -10.83 15.60 -2.68
N ILE A 5 -10.84 15.76 -1.35
CA ILE A 5 -11.11 17.07 -0.72
C ILE A 5 -10.03 18.07 -1.14
N GLY A 6 -8.76 17.66 -1.15
CA GLY A 6 -7.65 18.49 -1.60
C GLY A 6 -7.83 18.98 -3.05
N TYR A 7 -8.22 18.10 -3.97
CA TYR A 7 -8.50 18.48 -5.35
C TYR A 7 -9.70 19.43 -5.47
N VAL A 8 -10.77 19.20 -4.71
CA VAL A 8 -11.94 20.09 -4.69
C VAL A 8 -11.57 21.49 -4.19
N VAL A 9 -10.80 21.58 -3.10
CA VAL A 9 -10.32 22.86 -2.57
C VAL A 9 -9.41 23.55 -3.59
N CYS A 10 -8.47 22.82 -4.20
CA CYS A 10 -7.56 23.35 -5.22
C CYS A 10 -8.30 23.95 -6.41
N LEU A 11 -9.18 23.17 -7.05
CA LEU A 11 -9.95 23.61 -8.21
C LEU A 11 -10.93 24.73 -7.83
N GLY A 12 -11.53 24.64 -6.65
CA GLY A 12 -12.41 25.68 -6.10
C GLY A 12 -11.69 27.02 -5.91
N CYS A 13 -10.46 27.01 -5.38
CA CYS A 13 -9.66 28.24 -5.26
C CYS A 13 -9.25 28.78 -6.63
N ILE A 14 -8.75 27.94 -7.54
CA ILE A 14 -8.27 28.36 -8.87
C ILE A 14 -9.41 28.98 -9.69
N PHE A 15 -10.48 28.22 -9.91
CA PHE A 15 -11.58 28.67 -10.76
C PHE A 15 -12.51 29.64 -10.03
N GLY A 16 -12.70 29.47 -8.72
CA GLY A 16 -13.54 30.36 -7.92
C GLY A 16 -12.99 31.78 -7.88
N VAL A 17 -11.69 31.97 -7.66
CA VAL A 17 -11.07 33.31 -7.70
C VAL A 17 -11.11 33.88 -9.11
N TYR A 18 -10.86 33.09 -10.15
CA TYR A 18 -10.94 33.53 -11.54
C TYR A 18 -12.33 34.08 -11.90
N ILE A 19 -13.39 33.37 -11.50
CA ILE A 19 -14.79 33.81 -11.71
C ILE A 19 -15.09 35.05 -10.85
N ALA A 20 -14.70 35.05 -9.58
CA ALA A 20 -14.94 36.18 -8.68
C ALA A 20 -14.25 37.48 -9.13
N HIS A 21 -13.10 37.35 -9.82
CA HIS A 21 -12.38 38.45 -10.45
C HIS A 21 -13.02 38.94 -11.78
N GLY A 22 -14.15 38.35 -12.20
CA GLY A 22 -14.86 38.71 -13.43
C GLY A 22 -14.36 37.97 -14.68
N GLY A 23 -13.57 36.90 -14.52
CA GLY A 23 -13.07 36.09 -15.63
C GLY A 23 -14.18 35.30 -16.34
N ASN A 24 -14.08 35.20 -17.68
CA ASN A 24 -15.03 34.43 -18.50
C ASN A 24 -14.60 32.96 -18.58
N ILE A 25 -15.27 32.09 -17.84
CA ILE A 25 -14.96 30.65 -17.80
C ILE A 25 -15.13 29.96 -19.16
N GLY A 26 -15.97 30.50 -20.05
CA GLY A 26 -16.21 29.94 -21.39
C GLY A 26 -14.96 29.94 -22.27
N VAL A 27 -14.08 30.94 -22.09
CA VAL A 27 -12.79 31.01 -22.81
C VAL A 27 -11.87 29.87 -22.35
N ILE A 28 -11.80 29.64 -21.03
CA ILE A 28 -11.03 28.53 -20.47
C ILE A 28 -11.57 27.21 -20.97
N LEU A 29 -12.88 26.97 -20.88
CA LEU A 29 -13.49 25.70 -21.29
C LEU A 29 -13.29 25.41 -22.79
N HIS A 30 -13.32 26.43 -23.64
CA HIS A 30 -13.01 26.27 -25.07
C HIS A 30 -11.55 25.90 -25.35
N ALA A 31 -10.61 26.50 -24.61
CA ALA A 31 -9.18 26.23 -24.76
C ALA A 31 -8.74 24.92 -24.08
N LEU A 32 -9.43 24.52 -23.02
CA LEU A 32 -9.10 23.37 -22.17
C LEU A 32 -8.78 22.08 -22.93
N PRO A 33 -9.57 21.61 -23.92
CA PRO A 33 -9.22 20.37 -24.63
C PRO A 33 -7.89 20.48 -25.40
N PHE A 34 -7.60 21.62 -26.00
CA PHE A 34 -6.37 21.84 -26.78
C PHE A 34 -5.14 21.99 -25.87
N GLU A 35 -5.27 22.76 -24.80
CA GLU A 35 -4.21 22.95 -23.82
C GLU A 35 -3.91 21.67 -23.05
N MET A 36 -4.95 20.88 -22.71
CA MET A 36 -4.74 19.57 -22.09
C MET A 36 -3.94 18.66 -23.02
N ILE A 37 -4.27 18.57 -24.31
CA ILE A 37 -3.49 17.75 -25.25
C ILE A 37 -2.05 18.27 -25.37
N THR A 38 -1.86 19.58 -25.49
CA THR A 38 -0.54 20.21 -25.64
C THR A 38 0.34 19.97 -24.41
N ILE A 39 -0.16 20.30 -23.22
CA ILE A 39 0.59 20.24 -21.96
C ILE A 39 0.72 18.79 -21.49
N PHE A 40 -0.38 18.03 -21.43
CA PHE A 40 -0.34 16.64 -20.99
C PHE A 40 0.39 15.74 -21.99
N GLY A 41 0.19 15.95 -23.29
CA GLY A 41 0.91 15.23 -24.33
C GLY A 41 2.41 15.52 -24.31
N GLY A 42 2.80 16.79 -24.13
CA GLY A 42 4.20 17.18 -23.93
C GLY A 42 4.81 16.56 -22.67
N ALA A 43 4.09 16.58 -21.55
CA ALA A 43 4.53 15.97 -20.30
C ALA A 43 4.68 14.44 -20.42
N LEU A 44 3.73 13.76 -21.07
CA LEU A 44 3.82 12.32 -21.34
C LEU A 44 4.98 11.99 -22.28
N GLY A 45 5.18 12.78 -23.33
CA GLY A 45 6.31 12.62 -24.26
C GLY A 45 7.65 12.78 -23.54
N ALA A 46 7.81 13.84 -22.75
CA ALA A 46 9.01 14.06 -21.94
C ALA A 46 9.22 12.93 -20.91
N PHE A 47 8.14 12.45 -20.30
CA PHE A 47 8.18 11.32 -19.37
C PHE A 47 8.67 10.04 -20.06
N VAL A 48 8.22 9.76 -21.28
CA VAL A 48 8.68 8.60 -22.07
C VAL A 48 10.15 8.75 -22.46
N VAL A 49 10.58 9.93 -22.91
CA VAL A 49 11.99 10.18 -23.28
C VAL A 49 12.94 10.00 -22.09
N ASN A 50 12.52 10.42 -20.89
CA ASN A 50 13.40 10.43 -19.72
C ASN A 50 13.45 9.09 -18.95
N ASN A 51 12.60 8.11 -19.28
CA ASN A 51 12.44 6.91 -18.46
C ASN A 51 12.64 5.62 -19.25
N GLN A 52 13.26 4.63 -18.60
CA GLN A 52 13.39 3.29 -19.15
C GLN A 52 12.03 2.57 -19.15
N PRO A 53 11.80 1.59 -20.05
CA PRO A 53 10.55 0.84 -20.13
C PRO A 53 10.10 0.20 -18.80
N LYS A 54 11.05 -0.18 -17.93
CA LYS A 54 10.76 -0.71 -16.59
C LYS A 54 10.05 0.33 -15.71
N VAL A 55 10.52 1.58 -15.73
CA VAL A 55 9.97 2.67 -14.91
C VAL A 55 8.59 3.08 -15.44
N LEU A 56 8.41 3.12 -16.77
CA LEU A 56 7.11 3.38 -17.39
C LEU A 56 6.07 2.36 -16.93
N LYS A 57 6.38 1.06 -17.03
CA LYS A 57 5.49 -0.01 -16.59
C LYS A 57 5.17 0.04 -15.10
N ALA A 58 6.18 0.29 -14.25
CA ALA A 58 5.99 0.40 -12.81
C ALA A 58 5.08 1.58 -12.44
N THR A 59 5.28 2.73 -13.08
CA THR A 59 4.47 3.93 -12.86
C THR A 59 3.02 3.70 -13.25
N MET A 60 2.78 3.09 -14.42
CA MET A 60 1.42 2.75 -14.87
C MET A 60 0.72 1.77 -13.92
N LYS A 61 1.47 0.81 -13.34
CA LYS A 61 0.93 -0.12 -12.34
C LYS A 61 0.60 0.55 -11.00
N ALA A 62 1.38 1.56 -10.60
CA ALA A 62 1.22 2.26 -9.33
C ALA A 62 0.17 3.38 -9.36
N LEU A 63 -0.18 3.91 -10.54
CA LEU A 63 -1.10 5.04 -10.69
C LEU A 63 -2.48 4.80 -10.04
N PRO A 64 -3.13 3.63 -10.18
CA PRO A 64 -4.40 3.36 -9.50
C PRO A 64 -4.27 3.34 -7.98
N ASP A 65 -3.11 2.92 -7.45
CA ASP A 65 -2.89 2.80 -6.02
C ASP A 65 -2.64 4.17 -5.36
N ALA A 66 -2.14 5.16 -6.12
CA ALA A 66 -2.03 6.55 -5.68
C ALA A 66 -3.41 7.22 -5.44
N LEU A 67 -4.45 6.75 -6.15
CA LEU A 67 -5.82 7.26 -6.00
C LEU A 67 -6.63 6.49 -4.95
N LYS A 68 -6.19 5.28 -4.57
CA LYS A 68 -6.85 4.47 -3.53
C LYS A 68 -6.50 4.97 -2.14
N GLY A 69 -7.39 4.70 -1.19
CA GLY A 69 -7.11 4.90 0.22
C GLY A 69 -5.96 4.01 0.69
N SER A 70 -5.22 4.48 1.69
CA SER A 70 -4.15 3.68 2.32
C SER A 70 -4.73 2.37 2.85
N LYS A 71 -4.10 1.25 2.47
CA LYS A 71 -4.38 -0.08 3.07
C LYS A 71 -4.06 -0.11 4.57
N TYR A 72 -3.21 0.80 5.04
CA TYR A 72 -2.80 0.92 6.43
C TYR A 72 -3.85 1.71 7.21
N THR A 73 -4.76 0.97 7.84
CA THR A 73 -5.82 1.51 8.69
C THR A 73 -5.58 1.10 10.13
N LYS A 74 -6.17 1.83 11.09
CA LYS A 74 -6.15 1.44 12.51
C LYS A 74 -6.65 0.01 12.70
N ALA A 75 -7.73 -0.38 12.02
CA ALA A 75 -8.28 -1.73 12.09
C ALA A 75 -7.26 -2.79 11.65
N ARG A 76 -6.59 -2.59 10.51
CA ARG A 76 -5.55 -3.49 10.02
C ARG A 76 -4.38 -3.61 11.00
N TYR A 77 -3.95 -2.50 11.61
CA TYR A 77 -2.90 -2.53 12.63
C TYR A 77 -3.32 -3.28 13.88
N MET A 78 -4.55 -3.06 14.36
CA MET A 78 -5.07 -3.79 15.51
C MET A 78 -5.11 -5.28 15.21
N GLU A 79 -5.59 -5.67 14.02
CA GLU A 79 -5.67 -7.06 13.60
C GLU A 79 -4.28 -7.72 13.51
N LEU A 80 -3.30 -7.02 12.94
CA LEU A 80 -1.90 -7.47 12.89
C LEU A 80 -1.33 -7.68 14.30
N LEU A 81 -1.50 -6.70 15.20
CA LEU A 81 -0.96 -6.77 16.56
C LEU A 81 -1.64 -7.87 17.38
N THR A 82 -2.94 -8.08 17.20
CA THR A 82 -3.67 -9.18 17.86
C THR A 82 -3.22 -10.54 17.34
N MET A 83 -3.03 -10.69 16.02
CA MET A 83 -2.49 -11.92 15.42
C MET A 83 -1.10 -12.26 15.98
N LEU A 84 -0.19 -11.28 16.00
CA LEU A 84 1.14 -11.44 16.58
C LEU A 84 1.09 -11.75 18.08
N TYR A 85 0.17 -11.13 18.82
CA TYR A 85 -0.03 -11.45 20.22
C TYR A 85 -0.50 -12.89 20.41
N GLU A 86 -1.49 -13.38 19.67
CA GLU A 86 -1.99 -14.76 19.80
C GLU A 86 -0.91 -15.80 19.52
N ILE A 87 -0.13 -15.64 18.43
CA ILE A 87 0.93 -16.59 18.09
C ILE A 87 2.06 -16.58 19.12
N LEU A 88 2.49 -15.41 19.58
CA LEU A 88 3.55 -15.29 20.59
C LEU A 88 3.08 -15.77 21.98
N GLN A 89 1.81 -15.56 22.33
CA GLN A 89 1.24 -16.09 23.56
C GLN A 89 1.16 -17.62 23.55
N LYS A 90 0.76 -18.22 22.41
CA LYS A 90 0.77 -19.68 22.25
C LYS A 90 2.19 -20.22 22.41
N ALA A 91 3.16 -19.65 21.69
CA ALA A 91 4.56 -20.03 21.80
C ALA A 91 5.10 -19.89 23.24
N ARG A 92 4.73 -18.83 23.96
CA ARG A 92 5.15 -18.62 25.35
C ARG A 92 4.52 -19.63 26.33
N LYS A 93 3.24 -19.97 26.16
CA LYS A 93 2.50 -20.83 27.11
C LYS A 93 2.72 -22.32 26.86
N GLU A 94 2.80 -22.71 25.60
CA GLU A 94 2.85 -24.11 25.15
C GLU A 94 4.23 -24.51 24.59
N GLY A 95 5.14 -23.55 24.43
CA GLY A 95 6.48 -23.74 23.86
C GLY A 95 6.54 -23.44 22.36
N LEU A 96 7.75 -23.21 21.84
CA LEU A 96 7.98 -22.84 20.43
C LEU A 96 7.50 -23.94 19.46
N MET A 97 7.62 -25.22 19.82
CA MET A 97 7.13 -26.33 18.99
C MET A 97 5.60 -26.29 18.78
N ALA A 98 4.84 -25.63 19.67
CA ALA A 98 3.38 -25.56 19.56
C ALA A 98 2.90 -24.74 18.35
N ILE A 99 3.75 -23.87 17.81
CA ILE A 99 3.45 -23.03 16.63
C ILE A 99 4.07 -23.56 15.33
N GLU A 100 4.77 -24.70 15.35
CA GLU A 100 5.46 -25.27 14.18
C GLU A 100 4.51 -25.45 13.00
N LYS A 101 3.37 -26.12 13.21
CA LYS A 101 2.37 -26.33 12.15
C LYS A 101 1.75 -25.03 11.66
N ASP A 102 1.56 -24.06 12.55
CA ASP A 102 1.01 -22.75 12.18
C ASP A 102 1.99 -22.00 11.25
N VAL A 103 3.29 -22.19 11.44
CA VAL A 103 4.35 -21.54 10.65
C VAL A 103 4.66 -22.29 9.36
N GLU A 104 4.68 -23.63 9.38
CA GLU A 104 4.93 -24.46 8.19
C GLU A 104 3.75 -24.46 7.22
N SER A 105 2.52 -24.35 7.72
CA SER A 105 1.31 -24.36 6.92
C SER A 105 0.35 -23.25 7.36
N PRO A 106 0.72 -21.97 7.14
CA PRO A 106 -0.04 -20.84 7.68
C PRO A 106 -1.44 -20.71 7.08
N HIS A 107 -1.65 -21.22 5.86
CA HIS A 107 -2.96 -21.24 5.21
C HIS A 107 -3.95 -22.21 5.88
N ASP A 108 -3.45 -23.24 6.56
CA ASP A 108 -4.25 -24.21 7.30
C ASP A 108 -4.34 -23.86 8.80
N SER A 109 -3.66 -22.81 9.23
CA SER A 109 -3.60 -22.39 10.63
C SER A 109 -4.93 -21.76 11.07
N PRO A 110 -5.52 -22.25 12.17
CA PRO A 110 -6.65 -21.57 12.80
C PRO A 110 -6.28 -20.18 13.34
N ILE A 111 -5.01 -19.91 13.63
CA ILE A 111 -4.56 -18.60 14.14
C ILE A 111 -4.67 -17.57 13.01
N PHE A 112 -4.04 -17.81 11.86
CA PHE A 112 -4.07 -16.89 10.73
C PHE A 112 -5.48 -16.72 10.15
N SER A 113 -6.28 -17.80 10.12
CA SER A 113 -7.66 -17.78 9.62
C SER A 113 -8.60 -16.85 10.41
N LYS A 114 -8.33 -16.56 11.69
CA LYS A 114 -9.11 -15.60 12.49
C LYS A 114 -8.94 -14.14 12.05
N PHE A 115 -7.88 -13.85 11.29
CA PHE A 115 -7.46 -12.49 10.95
C PHE A 115 -7.49 -12.29 9.43
N PRO A 116 -8.66 -12.26 8.77
CA PRO A 116 -8.77 -12.29 7.32
C PRO A 116 -8.15 -11.09 6.59
N VAL A 117 -7.95 -9.94 7.24
CA VAL A 117 -7.35 -8.75 6.61
C VAL A 117 -5.83 -8.89 6.49
N VAL A 118 -5.20 -9.57 7.43
CA VAL A 118 -3.72 -9.72 7.51
C VAL A 118 -3.26 -11.14 7.25
N GLY A 119 -3.99 -12.14 7.74
CA GLY A 119 -3.79 -13.58 7.54
C GLY A 119 -4.21 -14.11 6.18
N HIS A 120 -4.68 -13.26 5.25
CA HIS A 120 -4.77 -13.56 3.82
C HIS A 120 -3.79 -12.74 2.97
N ASP A 121 -3.04 -11.81 3.58
CA ASP A 121 -2.00 -11.07 2.85
C ASP A 121 -0.72 -11.91 2.82
N HIS A 122 -0.48 -12.57 1.68
CA HIS A 122 0.69 -13.38 1.41
C HIS A 122 2.00 -12.74 1.92
N HIS A 123 2.21 -11.44 1.70
CA HIS A 123 3.47 -10.80 2.08
C HIS A 123 3.59 -10.64 3.60
N VAL A 124 2.47 -10.44 4.29
CA VAL A 124 2.46 -10.32 5.75
C VAL A 124 2.69 -11.68 6.38
N ILE A 125 2.02 -12.72 5.86
CA ILE A 125 2.17 -14.09 6.35
C ILE A 125 3.60 -14.57 6.14
N GLU A 126 4.10 -14.53 4.89
CA GLU A 126 5.44 -14.99 4.52
C GLU A 126 6.50 -14.35 5.42
N PHE A 127 6.49 -13.01 5.49
CA PHE A 127 7.39 -12.24 6.35
C PHE A 127 7.30 -12.65 7.83
N THR A 128 6.09 -12.85 8.36
CA THR A 128 5.91 -13.22 9.76
C THR A 128 6.37 -14.66 10.03
N THR A 129 6.01 -15.59 9.14
CA THR A 129 6.32 -17.01 9.30
C THR A 129 7.80 -17.30 9.13
N ASP A 130 8.51 -16.60 8.24
CA ASP A 130 9.94 -16.84 8.01
C ASP A 130 10.77 -16.64 9.28
N TYR A 131 10.55 -15.54 10.00
CA TYR A 131 11.22 -15.31 11.29
C TYR A 131 10.80 -16.32 12.36
N LEU A 132 9.51 -16.65 12.44
CA LEU A 132 9.05 -17.65 13.40
C LEU A 132 9.62 -19.04 13.08
N ARG A 133 9.85 -19.37 11.80
CA ARG A 133 10.42 -20.65 11.37
C ARG A 133 11.85 -20.81 11.86
N MET A 134 12.64 -19.73 11.82
CA MET A 134 13.98 -19.68 12.43
C MET A 134 13.93 -19.86 13.95
N MET A 135 12.94 -19.28 14.63
CA MET A 135 12.78 -19.44 16.07
C MET A 135 12.37 -20.87 16.46
N VAL A 136 11.50 -21.51 15.67
CA VAL A 136 11.02 -22.88 15.90
C VAL A 136 12.10 -23.92 15.63
N SER A 137 12.89 -23.74 14.57
CA SER A 137 14.00 -24.65 14.22
C SER A 137 15.15 -24.65 15.23
N GLY A 138 15.13 -23.73 16.21
CA GLY A 138 16.13 -23.63 17.28
C GLY A 138 17.47 -23.06 16.82
N ASN A 139 17.59 -22.64 15.56
CA ASN A 139 18.83 -22.09 15.01
C ASN A 139 18.92 -20.58 15.29
N LEU A 140 19.12 -20.24 16.57
CA LEU A 140 19.31 -18.87 17.04
C LEU A 140 20.79 -18.46 17.02
N ASN A 141 21.54 -18.88 16.00
CA ASN A 141 22.88 -18.33 15.80
C ASN A 141 22.73 -16.90 15.27
N ALA A 142 23.19 -15.90 16.02
CA ALA A 142 23.05 -14.48 15.69
C ALA A 142 23.58 -14.12 14.29
N HIS A 143 24.50 -14.93 13.75
CA HIS A 143 25.06 -14.77 12.40
C HIS A 143 24.13 -15.23 11.26
N GLU A 144 23.09 -16.02 11.52
CA GLU A 144 22.13 -16.46 10.49
C GLU A 144 20.94 -15.49 10.32
N ILE A 145 20.77 -14.53 11.23
CA ILE A 145 19.66 -13.56 11.24
C ILE A 145 19.94 -12.36 10.29
N GLU A 146 21.16 -12.19 9.79
CA GLU A 146 21.60 -11.02 9.00
C GLU A 146 21.81 -11.24 7.49
N ALA A 147 21.40 -12.37 6.90
CA ALA A 147 21.60 -12.65 5.47
C ALA A 147 20.33 -12.44 4.61
#